data_AF-A0A850NDM5-F1
#
_entry.id   AF-A0A850NDM5-F1
#
_cell.length_a   1.000
_cell.length_b   1.000
_cell.length_c   1.000
_cell.angle_alpha   90.00
_cell.angle_beta   90.00
_cell.angle_gamma   90.00
#
_symmetry.space_group_name_H-M   'P 1'
#
loop_
_entity.id
_entity.type
_entity.pdbx_description
1 polymer ?
#
loop_
_entity_poly.entity_id
_entity_poly.type
_entity_poly.pdbx_seq_one_letter_code
_entity_poly.pdbx_strand_id
1 'polypeptide(L)'
;MEQTTQQTYDLICFTDLAYEFDFSDKKEAEKKIKRRLKYYKLGNYNQERIEYIRALKNDLYAEIALGTKSIYFQKSKSNYADLEDYKFEKMKLDYLKKYDSISENDMSGILNFAIYLYHMR
;
A
#
# COMPACT_ATOMS: atom_id res chain seq x y z
N MET A 1 2.93 -7.99 -19.87
CA MET A 1 2.01 -8.97 -19.27
C MET A 1 1.27 -8.24 -18.16
N GLU A 2 -0.03 -7.98 -18.31
CA GLU A 2 -0.85 -7.43 -17.22
C GLU A 2 -0.94 -8.49 -16.13
N GLN A 3 -0.19 -8.32 -15.05
CA GLN A 3 -0.42 -9.08 -13.83
C GLN A 3 -1.80 -8.65 -13.34
N THR A 4 -2.81 -9.49 -13.54
CA THR A 4 -4.13 -9.31 -12.95
C THR A 4 -3.95 -9.55 -11.45
N THR A 5 -3.57 -8.51 -10.70
CA THR A 5 -3.42 -8.60 -9.25
C THR A 5 -4.79 -8.98 -8.70
N GLN A 6 -4.91 -10.22 -8.22
CA GLN A 6 -6.14 -10.73 -7.65
C GLN A 6 -6.56 -9.76 -6.54
N GLN A 7 -7.80 -9.27 -6.63
CA GLN A 7 -8.33 -8.36 -5.62
C GLN A 7 -8.51 -9.13 -4.32
N THR A 8 -7.77 -8.76 -3.29
CA THR A 8 -7.88 -9.30 -1.93
C THR A 8 -8.50 -8.26 -1.00
N TYR A 9 -8.93 -8.70 0.19
CA TYR A 9 -9.45 -7.80 1.21
C TYR A 9 -8.43 -6.68 1.51
N ASP A 10 -7.18 -7.05 1.79
CA ASP A 10 -6.18 -6.10 2.26
C ASP A 10 -5.73 -5.15 1.16
N LEU A 11 -5.55 -5.64 -0.06
CA LEU A 11 -5.17 -4.80 -1.19
C LEU A 11 -6.26 -3.77 -1.54
N ILE A 12 -7.53 -4.17 -1.51
CA ILE A 12 -8.65 -3.22 -1.71
C ILE A 12 -8.63 -2.15 -0.62
N CYS A 13 -8.52 -2.57 0.63
CA CYS A 13 -8.51 -1.64 1.75
C CYS A 13 -7.35 -0.66 1.63
N PHE A 14 -6.15 -1.15 1.33
CA PHE A 14 -4.98 -0.30 1.15
C PHE A 14 -5.17 0.69 -0.01
N THR A 15 -5.61 0.23 -1.18
CA THR A 15 -5.75 1.08 -2.37
C THR A 15 -6.78 2.20 -2.19
N ASP A 16 -7.86 1.96 -1.44
CA ASP A 16 -8.82 3.03 -1.11
C ASP A 16 -8.27 3.97 -0.01
N LEU A 17 -7.58 3.44 1.00
CA LEU A 17 -6.96 4.23 2.08
C LEU A 17 -5.80 5.10 1.57
N ALA A 18 -5.11 4.67 0.52
CA ALA A 18 -3.97 5.35 -0.09
C ALA A 18 -4.26 6.79 -0.56
N TYR A 19 -5.54 7.09 -0.82
CA TYR A 19 -6.04 8.41 -1.22
C TYR A 19 -6.68 9.20 -0.07
N GLU A 20 -6.66 8.69 1.16
CA GLU A 20 -7.12 9.41 2.35
C GLU A 20 -6.04 10.42 2.77
N PHE A 21 -6.33 11.72 2.64
CA PHE A 21 -5.42 12.82 2.99
C PHE A 21 -5.86 13.58 4.26
N ASP A 22 -7.16 13.71 4.51
CA ASP A 22 -7.69 14.40 5.70
C ASP A 22 -8.87 13.68 6.40
N PHE A 23 -9.39 14.27 7.48
CA PHE A 23 -10.49 13.68 8.27
C PHE A 23 -11.82 13.60 7.51
N SER A 24 -12.05 14.47 6.52
CA SER A 24 -13.22 14.40 5.62
C SER A 24 -13.14 13.13 4.77
N ASP A 25 -11.94 12.76 4.34
CA ASP A 25 -11.70 11.60 3.49
C ASP A 25 -11.93 10.27 4.21
N LYS A 26 -11.83 10.22 5.56
CA LYS A 26 -11.98 8.97 6.32
C LYS A 26 -13.33 8.31 6.07
N LYS A 27 -14.43 9.06 6.15
CA LYS A 27 -15.79 8.52 5.92
C LYS A 27 -15.99 8.11 4.46
N GLU A 28 -15.40 8.85 3.53
CA GLU A 28 -15.50 8.54 2.11
C GLU A 28 -14.71 7.28 1.74
N ALA A 29 -13.49 7.14 2.26
CA ALA A 29 -12.66 5.96 2.10
C ALA A 29 -13.37 4.73 2.67
N GLU A 30 -13.91 4.80 3.89
CA GLU A 30 -14.67 3.68 4.48
C GLU A 30 -15.92 3.32 3.65
N LYS A 31 -16.62 4.29 3.08
CA LYS A 31 -17.76 4.06 2.18
C LYS A 31 -17.31 3.35 0.89
N LYS A 32 -16.18 3.75 0.30
CA LYS A 32 -15.60 3.11 -0.89
C LYS A 32 -15.17 1.67 -0.60
N ILE A 33 -14.49 1.44 0.52
CA ILE A 33 -14.07 0.11 0.99
C ILE A 33 -15.28 -0.79 1.16
N LYS A 34 -16.30 -0.38 1.93
CA LYS A 34 -17.53 -1.17 2.12
C LYS A 34 -18.17 -1.58 0.80
N ARG A 35 -18.23 -0.65 -0.16
CA ARG A 35 -18.78 -0.91 -1.51
C ARG A 35 -17.94 -1.91 -2.28
N ARG A 36 -16.61 -1.77 -2.30
CA ARG A 36 -15.70 -2.64 -3.03
C ARG A 36 -15.62 -4.04 -2.43
N LEU A 37 -15.56 -4.16 -1.10
CA LEU A 37 -15.60 -5.46 -0.41
C LEU A 37 -16.86 -6.25 -0.77
N LYS A 38 -18.03 -5.59 -0.81
CA LYS A 38 -19.28 -6.20 -1.25
C LYS A 38 -19.25 -6.63 -2.72
N TYR A 39 -18.75 -5.77 -3.60
CA TYR A 39 -18.67 -6.03 -5.04
C TYR A 39 -17.80 -7.26 -5.36
N TYR A 40 -16.63 -7.36 -4.72
CA TYR A 40 -15.69 -8.47 -4.92
C TYR A 40 -15.95 -9.68 -4.00
N LYS A 41 -16.97 -9.63 -3.13
CA LYS A 41 -17.32 -10.69 -2.16
C LYS A 41 -16.16 -11.10 -1.25
N LEU A 42 -15.41 -10.10 -0.73
CA LEU A 42 -14.20 -10.32 0.06
C LEU A 42 -14.42 -10.38 1.56
N GLY A 43 -15.67 -10.39 2.01
CA GLY A 43 -16.06 -10.41 3.41
C GLY A 43 -16.66 -9.09 3.89
N ASN A 44 -16.97 -9.04 5.18
CA ASN A 44 -17.58 -7.88 5.81
C ASN A 44 -16.52 -6.86 6.23
N TYR A 45 -16.92 -5.60 6.26
CA TYR A 45 -16.09 -4.52 6.78
C TYR A 45 -15.72 -4.78 8.25
N ASN A 46 -14.41 -4.77 8.54
CA ASN A 46 -13.87 -4.91 9.89
C ASN A 46 -13.00 -3.67 10.25
N GLN A 47 -13.46 -2.85 11.21
CA GLN A 47 -12.78 -1.61 11.60
C GLN A 47 -11.34 -1.86 12.06
N GLU A 48 -11.10 -2.87 12.89
CA GLU A 48 -9.78 -3.18 13.44
C GLU A 48 -8.80 -3.52 12.31
N ARG A 49 -9.24 -4.32 11.33
CA ARG A 49 -8.44 -4.63 10.15
C ARG A 49 -8.16 -3.39 9.30
N ILE A 50 -9.13 -2.49 9.14
CA ILE A 50 -8.93 -1.23 8.40
C ILE A 50 -7.90 -0.34 9.11
N GLU A 51 -7.99 -0.18 10.43
CA GLU A 51 -7.02 0.63 11.18
C GLU A 51 -5.62 0.02 11.12
N TYR A 52 -5.51 -1.30 11.14
CA TYR A 52 -4.24 -2.01 10.95
C TYR A 52 -3.61 -1.70 9.57
N ILE A 53 -4.40 -1.75 8.50
CA ILE A 53 -3.93 -1.41 7.14
C ILE A 53 -3.64 0.09 7.01
N ARG A 54 -4.38 0.94 7.72
CA ARG A 54 -4.11 2.39 7.76
C ARG A 54 -2.77 2.68 8.45
N ALA A 55 -2.42 1.96 9.50
CA ALA A 55 -1.10 2.06 10.13
C ALA A 55 0.00 1.66 9.14
N LEU A 56 -0.17 0.55 8.41
CA LEU A 56 0.74 0.13 7.33
C LEU A 56 0.92 1.24 6.28
N LYS A 57 -0.17 1.84 5.79
CA LYS A 57 -0.14 2.96 4.85
C LYS A 57 0.69 4.13 5.38
N ASN A 58 0.40 4.57 6.59
CA ASN A 58 1.06 5.74 7.17
C ASN A 58 2.56 5.50 7.32
N ASP A 59 2.96 4.33 7.80
CA ASP A 59 4.37 3.98 7.97
C ASP A 59 5.09 3.84 6.63
N LEU A 60 4.42 3.28 5.62
CA LEU A 60 4.96 3.21 4.26
C LEU A 60 5.16 4.61 3.66
N TYR A 61 4.15 5.47 3.77
CA TYR A 61 4.22 6.81 3.19
C TYR A 61 5.24 7.69 3.91
N ALA A 62 5.38 7.54 5.24
CA ALA A 62 6.42 8.21 6.00
C ALA A 62 7.83 7.79 5.52
N GLU A 63 8.06 6.49 5.30
CA GLU A 63 9.34 5.97 4.81
C GLU A 63 9.62 6.41 3.37
N ILE A 64 8.65 6.28 2.47
CA ILE A 64 8.77 6.66 1.06
C ILE A 64 9.00 8.19 0.92
N ALA A 65 8.37 9.00 1.77
CA ALA A 65 8.58 10.44 1.80
C ALA A 65 10.01 10.86 2.18
N LEU A 66 10.81 9.97 2.78
CA LEU A 66 12.24 10.23 3.02
C LEU A 66 13.04 10.31 1.71
N GLY A 67 12.50 9.77 0.60
CA GLY A 67 13.14 9.77 -0.71
C GLY A 67 14.57 9.21 -0.63
N THR A 68 15.56 10.01 -1.03
CA THR A 68 16.98 9.62 -1.01
C THR A 68 17.54 9.31 0.38
N LYS A 69 16.83 9.70 1.46
CA LYS A 69 17.21 9.39 2.85
C LYS A 69 16.62 8.07 3.35
N SER A 70 15.72 7.45 2.60
CA SER A 70 15.17 6.13 2.97
C SER A 70 16.29 5.10 3.02
N ILE A 71 16.24 4.21 4.02
CA ILE A 71 17.17 3.07 4.11
C ILE A 71 17.00 2.07 2.97
N TYR A 72 15.85 2.16 2.28
CA TYR A 72 15.50 1.36 1.13
C TYR A 72 15.85 2.06 -0.19
N PHE A 73 16.20 3.34 -0.20
CA PHE A 73 16.56 4.02 -1.44
C PHE A 73 17.80 3.40 -2.08
N GLN A 74 17.72 3.17 -3.37
CA GLN A 74 18.79 2.69 -4.23
C GLN A 74 18.63 3.37 -5.57
N LYS A 75 19.48 4.35 -5.88
CA LYS A 75 19.40 5.06 -7.16
C LYS A 75 19.42 4.07 -8.34
N SER A 76 18.34 4.04 -9.12
CA SER A 76 18.27 3.26 -10.35
C SER A 76 19.24 3.82 -11.41
N LYS A 77 19.54 3.02 -12.44
CA LYS A 77 20.33 3.49 -13.59
C LYS A 77 19.50 4.36 -14.54
N SER A 78 18.19 4.42 -14.34
CA SER A 78 17.27 5.24 -15.12
C SER A 78 17.40 6.72 -14.72
N ASN A 79 17.14 7.61 -15.68
CA ASN A 79 16.95 9.03 -15.39
C ASN A 79 15.51 9.34 -14.93
N TYR A 80 14.64 8.33 -14.91
CA TYR A 80 13.26 8.42 -14.45
C TYR A 80 13.12 7.71 -13.11
N ALA A 81 12.22 8.23 -12.29
CA ALA A 81 11.91 7.63 -11.01
C ALA A 81 11.16 6.30 -11.25
N ASP A 82 11.70 5.20 -10.73
CA ASP A 82 11.25 3.83 -11.03
C ASP A 82 11.13 3.00 -9.74
N LEU A 83 10.36 1.90 -9.78
CA LEU A 83 10.31 0.90 -8.71
C LEU A 83 11.71 0.38 -8.33
N GLU A 84 12.64 0.40 -9.29
CA GLU A 84 14.06 0.09 -9.07
C GLU A 84 14.78 1.08 -8.16
N ASP A 85 14.20 2.25 -7.87
CA ASP A 85 14.76 3.23 -6.92
C ASP A 85 14.68 2.77 -5.45
N TYR A 86 14.04 1.64 -5.20
CA TYR A 86 13.91 1.03 -3.88
C TYR A 86 14.45 -0.39 -3.86
N LYS A 87 15.08 -0.77 -2.74
CA LYS A 87 15.46 -2.15 -2.38
C LYS A 87 14.20 -2.94 -2.05
N PHE A 88 13.39 -3.21 -3.07
CA PHE A 88 12.04 -3.75 -2.95
C PHE A 88 11.97 -5.01 -2.09
N GLU A 89 12.82 -6.00 -2.35
CA GLU A 89 12.82 -7.25 -1.58
C GLU A 89 13.17 -7.04 -0.10
N LYS A 90 14.11 -6.14 0.20
CA LYS A 90 14.44 -5.79 1.59
C LYS A 90 13.25 -5.12 2.28
N MET A 91 12.64 -4.15 1.60
CA MET A 91 11.47 -3.43 2.11
C MET A 91 10.30 -4.40 2.35
N LYS A 92 10.02 -5.31 1.41
CA LYS A 92 9.02 -6.37 1.57
C LYS A 92 9.26 -7.22 2.80
N LEU A 93 10.47 -7.73 3.00
CA LEU A 93 10.80 -8.57 4.15
C LEU A 93 10.67 -7.81 5.48
N ASP A 94 11.12 -6.56 5.53
CA ASP A 94 11.05 -5.76 6.76
C ASP A 94 9.61 -5.37 7.11
N TYR A 95 8.77 -5.04 6.13
CA TYR A 95 7.35 -4.77 6.35
C TYR A 95 6.53 -6.03 6.64
N LEU A 96 6.86 -7.19 6.06
CA LEU A 96 6.23 -8.46 6.45
C LEU A 96 6.53 -8.84 7.90
N LYS A 97 7.75 -8.56 8.40
CA LYS A 97 8.10 -8.77 9.81
C LYS A 97 7.31 -7.84 10.75
N LYS A 98 7.07 -6.60 10.32
CA LYS A 98 6.34 -5.61 11.12
C LYS A 98 4.82 -5.79 11.04
N TYR A 99 4.32 -6.24 9.88
CA TYR A 99 2.90 -6.44 9.60
C TYR A 99 2.63 -7.90 9.23
N ASP A 100 2.84 -8.79 10.19
CA ASP A 100 2.82 -10.25 10.05
C ASP A 100 1.49 -10.85 9.57
N SER A 101 0.39 -10.14 9.78
CA SER A 101 -0.94 -10.57 9.32
C SER A 101 -1.24 -10.21 7.87
N ILE A 102 -0.34 -9.54 7.14
CA ILE A 102 -0.48 -9.27 5.70
C ILE A 102 0.17 -10.43 4.92
N SER A 103 -0.53 -10.93 3.90
CA SER A 103 0.04 -11.98 3.04
C SER A 103 1.22 -11.46 2.21
N GLU A 104 2.16 -12.32 1.82
CA GLU A 104 3.30 -11.91 0.99
C GLU A 104 2.85 -11.32 -0.36
N ASN A 105 1.80 -11.89 -0.95
CA ASN A 105 1.22 -11.40 -2.20
C ASN A 105 0.62 -10.00 -2.03
N ASP A 106 -0.10 -9.76 -0.93
CA ASP A 106 -0.67 -8.45 -0.64
C ASP A 106 0.41 -7.43 -0.34
N MET A 107 1.44 -7.80 0.42
CA MET A 107 2.54 -6.89 0.71
C MET A 107 3.24 -6.45 -0.58
N SER A 108 3.48 -7.37 -1.50
CA SER A 108 4.07 -7.05 -2.81
C SER A 108 3.18 -6.08 -3.60
N GLY A 109 1.88 -6.33 -3.64
CA GLY A 109 0.92 -5.44 -4.31
C GLY A 109 0.83 -4.05 -3.67
N ILE A 110 0.85 -4.00 -2.33
CA ILE A 110 0.81 -2.77 -1.53
C ILE A 110 2.06 -1.92 -1.78
N LEU A 111 3.25 -2.52 -1.73
CA LEU A 111 4.50 -1.79 -1.96
C LEU A 111 4.58 -1.23 -3.38
N ASN A 112 4.25 -2.04 -4.38
CA ASN A 112 4.21 -1.59 -5.77
C ASN A 112 3.25 -0.40 -5.95
N PHE A 113 2.06 -0.48 -5.35
CA PHE A 113 1.08 0.59 -5.43
C PHE A 113 1.52 1.86 -4.70
N ALA A 114 2.11 1.73 -3.51
CA ALA A 114 2.59 2.86 -2.72
C ALA A 114 3.73 3.62 -3.42
N ILE A 115 4.71 2.90 -3.96
CA ILE A 115 5.84 3.49 -4.69
C ILE A 115 5.34 4.14 -5.98
N TYR A 116 4.46 3.46 -6.73
CA TYR A 116 3.81 4.05 -7.91
C TYR A 116 3.10 5.36 -7.59
N LEU A 117 2.30 5.41 -6.52
CA LEU A 117 1.60 6.62 -6.11
C LEU A 117 2.55 7.75 -5.70
N TYR A 118 3.70 7.45 -5.11
CA TYR A 118 4.71 8.46 -4.78
C TYR A 118 5.31 9.10 -6.03
N HIS A 119 5.59 8.32 -7.08
CA HIS A 119 6.14 8.85 -8.32
C HIS A 119 5.12 9.61 -9.18
N MET A 120 3.83 9.34 -9.00
CA MET A 120 2.74 10.01 -9.72
C MET A 120 2.25 11.31 -9.05
N ARG A 121 2.70 11.61 -7.83
CA ARG A 121 2.37 12.84 -7.10
C ARG A 121 3.47 13.88 -7.27
#